data_AF-A0A7V3YNJ9-F1
#
_entry.id   AF-A0A7V3YNJ9-F1
#
_cell.length_a   1.000
_cell.length_b   1.000
_cell.length_c   1.000
_cell.angle_alpha   90.00
_cell.angle_beta   90.00
_cell.angle_gamma   90.00
#
_symmetry.space_group_name_H-M   'P 1'
#
loop_
_entity.id
_entity.type
_entity.pdbx_description
1 polymer ?
#
loop_
_entity_poly.entity_id
_entity_poly.type
_entity_poly.pdbx_seq_one_letter_code
_entity_poly.pdbx_strand_id
1 'polypeptide(L)'
;IALRLSEYVVTESGFGADCGMEKFMNIKCRYSGLTPDCVVMVCSVRALKMHSGKYRVVPGKPLDPALAEEDVAAVEQGAENLVKQIENARLFGVPVVVAINLFATDTDREIRAIEKIALENGAYACAVSEVWAKGGAGGRELAEAVVRACDEPKNFRFLYPLDIPIKEKIEIIATKIYGADGVVYEEGVEEKIRRFTEFGWDRLPICMAKTHLSLSHDPKLKGRPRGFRLPVKDIRPAIGAGFLYPLCGEIRTMPGLPSEPAGNKVDIDAEGRIVGLF
;
A
#
# COMPACT_ATOMS: atom_id res chain seq x y z
N ILE A 1 9.47 -5.03 -21.07
CA ILE A 1 8.74 -4.99 -22.36
C ILE A 1 8.08 -3.63 -22.54
N ALA A 2 7.07 -3.27 -21.74
CA ALA A 2 6.35 -1.99 -21.88
C ALA A 2 7.28 -0.75 -21.95
N LEU A 3 8.30 -0.67 -21.09
CA LEU A 3 9.27 0.45 -21.10
C LEU A 3 10.08 0.59 -22.40
N ARG A 4 10.11 -0.44 -23.26
CA ARG A 4 10.76 -0.37 -24.57
C ARG A 4 9.81 0.09 -25.68
N LEU A 5 8.51 0.13 -25.40
CA LEU A 5 7.44 0.34 -26.38
C LEU A 5 6.59 1.58 -26.07
N SER A 6 6.82 2.26 -24.94
CA SER A 6 5.99 3.35 -24.46
C SER A 6 6.84 4.35 -23.69
N GLU A 7 6.50 5.62 -23.82
CA GLU A 7 7.16 6.72 -23.09
C GLU A 7 6.82 6.68 -21.60
N TYR A 8 5.58 6.34 -21.27
CA TYR A 8 5.11 6.15 -19.90
C TYR A 8 4.59 4.72 -19.71
N VAL A 9 4.94 4.12 -18.57
CA VAL A 9 4.41 2.83 -18.15
C VAL A 9 3.82 2.98 -16.76
N VAL A 10 2.49 2.93 -16.69
CA VAL A 10 1.78 2.87 -15.42
C VAL A 10 1.73 1.42 -14.96
N THR A 11 2.17 1.18 -13.73
CA THR A 11 2.12 -0.13 -13.06
C THR A 11 1.71 0.07 -11.62
N GLU A 12 1.16 -0.96 -11.00
CA GLU A 12 0.77 -0.93 -9.60
C GLU A 12 1.41 -2.07 -8.79
N SER A 13 1.21 -2.01 -7.48
CA SER A 13 1.54 -3.05 -6.52
C SER A 13 0.33 -3.30 -5.62
N GLY A 14 0.06 -4.55 -5.27
CA GLY A 14 -1.07 -4.87 -4.39
C GLY A 14 -0.92 -4.31 -2.97
N PHE A 15 -2.06 -4.07 -2.31
CA PHE A 15 -2.18 -3.44 -0.99
C PHE A 15 -1.70 -1.96 -0.95
N GLY A 16 -1.61 -1.39 0.26
CA GLY A 16 -1.13 -0.03 0.48
C GLY A 16 0.38 0.13 0.27
N ALA A 17 0.86 1.38 0.29
CA ALA A 17 2.25 1.71 0.01
C ALA A 17 3.25 1.11 1.03
N ASP A 18 2.81 0.91 2.27
CA ASP A 18 3.55 0.23 3.32
C ASP A 18 3.85 -1.25 2.99
N CYS A 19 3.02 -1.88 2.15
CA CYS A 19 3.19 -3.28 1.77
C CYS A 19 3.66 -3.41 0.31
N GLY A 20 2.85 -2.93 -0.64
CA GLY A 20 3.08 -3.13 -2.07
C GLY A 20 4.23 -2.30 -2.60
N MET A 21 4.18 -0.99 -2.36
CA MET A 21 5.19 -0.06 -2.87
C MET A 21 6.55 -0.34 -2.22
N GLU A 22 6.61 -0.55 -0.90
CA GLU A 22 7.85 -0.94 -0.21
C GLU A 22 8.55 -2.13 -0.90
N LYS A 23 7.81 -3.19 -1.22
CA LYS A 23 8.32 -4.37 -1.94
C LYS A 23 8.66 -4.07 -3.40
N PHE A 24 7.86 -3.25 -4.07
CA PHE A 24 8.16 -2.81 -5.43
C PHE A 24 9.52 -2.11 -5.47
N MET A 25 9.78 -1.19 -4.54
CA MET A 25 11.02 -0.42 -4.45
C MET A 25 12.20 -1.29 -3.98
N ASN A 26 12.04 -2.07 -2.91
CA ASN A 26 13.16 -2.81 -2.30
C ASN A 26 13.42 -4.19 -2.91
N ILE A 27 12.52 -4.73 -3.73
CA ILE A 27 12.68 -6.06 -4.35
C ILE A 27 12.64 -5.94 -5.87
N LYS A 28 11.52 -5.49 -6.46
CA LYS A 28 11.37 -5.46 -7.92
C LYS A 28 12.37 -4.50 -8.58
N CYS A 29 12.54 -3.28 -8.04
CA CYS A 29 13.50 -2.31 -8.59
C CYS A 29 14.95 -2.80 -8.44
N ARG A 30 15.30 -3.47 -7.34
CA ARG A 30 16.63 -4.08 -7.18
C ARG A 30 16.93 -5.11 -8.25
N TYR A 31 16.00 -6.05 -8.47
CA TYR A 31 16.23 -7.15 -9.40
C TYR A 31 16.13 -6.73 -10.86
N SER A 32 15.28 -5.76 -11.17
CA SER A 32 15.13 -5.28 -12.54
C SER A 32 16.16 -4.21 -12.93
N GLY A 33 16.79 -3.54 -11.96
CA GLY A 33 17.62 -2.36 -12.20
C GLY A 33 16.83 -1.11 -12.63
N LEU A 34 15.50 -1.20 -12.63
CA LEU A 34 14.59 -0.11 -13.00
C LEU A 34 14.21 0.71 -11.77
N THR A 35 13.97 2.00 -11.94
CA THR A 35 13.52 2.90 -10.87
C THR A 35 12.31 3.70 -11.34
N PRO A 36 11.29 3.91 -10.48
CA PRO A 36 10.12 4.69 -10.85
C PRO A 36 10.45 6.18 -10.92
N ASP A 37 9.76 6.91 -11.79
CA ASP A 37 9.90 8.37 -11.95
C ASP A 37 8.98 9.14 -11.01
N CYS A 38 7.79 8.61 -10.74
CA CYS A 38 6.87 9.15 -9.75
C CYS A 38 6.08 8.02 -9.07
N VAL A 39 5.37 8.36 -7.99
CA VAL A 39 4.38 7.51 -7.33
C VAL A 39 3.02 8.21 -7.36
N VAL A 40 2.00 7.51 -7.84
CA VAL A 40 0.61 7.94 -7.66
C VAL A 40 0.03 7.27 -6.41
N MET A 41 -0.38 8.08 -5.43
CA MET A 41 -0.98 7.63 -4.18
C MET A 41 -2.49 7.82 -4.24
N VAL A 42 -3.23 6.73 -4.45
CA VAL A 42 -4.69 6.77 -4.56
C VAL A 42 -5.33 6.79 -3.17
N CYS A 43 -6.30 7.68 -2.95
CA CYS A 43 -7.14 7.71 -1.76
C CYS A 43 -8.60 8.04 -2.10
N SER A 44 -9.50 7.88 -1.14
CA SER A 44 -10.89 8.35 -1.23
C SER A 44 -11.34 8.93 0.10
N VAL A 45 -12.28 9.87 0.06
CA VAL A 45 -12.88 10.50 1.25
C VAL A 45 -13.39 9.46 2.23
N ARG A 46 -14.16 8.48 1.75
CA ARG A 46 -14.70 7.39 2.57
C ARG A 46 -13.62 6.54 3.23
N ALA A 47 -12.54 6.21 2.52
CA ALA A 47 -11.43 5.45 3.11
C ALA A 47 -10.74 6.26 4.22
N LEU A 48 -10.52 7.56 4.03
CA LEU A 48 -9.95 8.41 5.06
C LEU A 48 -10.89 8.55 6.26
N LYS A 49 -12.20 8.73 6.06
CA LYS A 49 -13.18 8.67 7.15
C LYS A 49 -13.07 7.36 7.93
N MET A 50 -12.96 6.21 7.26
CA MET A 50 -12.73 4.92 7.95
C MET A 50 -11.41 4.88 8.73
N HIS A 51 -10.35 5.51 8.22
CA HIS A 51 -9.07 5.58 8.91
C HIS A 51 -9.09 6.45 10.17
N SER A 52 -10.10 7.29 10.38
CA SER A 52 -10.31 7.97 11.68
C SER A 52 -10.62 6.99 12.82
N GLY A 53 -11.05 5.77 12.51
CA GLY A 53 -11.49 4.78 13.50
C GLY A 53 -12.93 4.98 13.99
N LYS A 54 -13.61 6.08 13.60
CA LYS A 54 -15.03 6.34 13.94
C LYS A 54 -16.00 5.36 13.26
N TYR A 55 -15.68 4.95 12.03
CA TYR A 55 -16.54 4.10 11.20
C TYR A 55 -15.98 2.69 11.08
N ARG A 56 -16.83 1.69 11.34
CA ARG A 56 -16.43 0.28 11.25
C ARG A 56 -16.94 -0.33 9.95
N VAL A 57 -16.00 -0.73 9.09
CA VAL A 57 -16.32 -1.49 7.88
C VAL A 57 -15.88 -2.94 8.04
N VAL A 58 -16.78 -3.85 7.71
CA VAL A 58 -16.54 -5.29 7.73
C VAL A 58 -16.75 -5.82 6.30
N PRO A 59 -15.77 -6.52 5.71
CA PRO A 59 -15.94 -7.14 4.41
C PRO A 59 -17.20 -7.99 4.33
N GLY A 60 -17.97 -7.85 3.25
CA GLY A 60 -19.22 -8.57 3.04
C GLY A 60 -20.44 -8.02 3.79
N LYS A 61 -20.29 -6.94 4.57
CA LYS A 61 -21.42 -6.23 5.19
C LYS A 61 -21.70 -4.90 4.48
N PRO A 62 -22.96 -4.42 4.46
CA PRO A 62 -23.27 -3.08 4.03
C PRO A 62 -22.42 -2.05 4.78
N LEU A 63 -22.06 -0.99 4.08
CA LEU A 63 -21.32 0.12 4.65
C LEU A 63 -22.22 0.89 5.60
N ASP A 64 -21.61 1.49 6.63
CA ASP A 64 -22.30 2.44 7.49
C ASP A 64 -22.81 3.61 6.63
N PRO A 65 -24.14 3.89 6.59
CA PRO A 65 -24.68 5.01 5.84
C PRO A 65 -24.04 6.35 6.23
N ALA A 66 -23.57 6.51 7.47
CA ALA A 66 -22.91 7.73 7.92
C ALA A 66 -21.57 8.00 7.20
N LEU A 67 -21.00 7.03 6.46
CA LEU A 67 -19.86 7.27 5.56
C LEU A 67 -20.24 8.07 4.30
N ALA A 68 -21.52 8.13 3.95
CA ALA A 68 -22.04 8.94 2.84
C ALA A 68 -22.30 10.40 3.25
N GLU A 69 -22.35 10.69 4.55
CA GLU A 69 -22.54 12.04 5.07
C GLU A 69 -21.20 12.77 5.21
N GLU A 70 -21.21 14.09 5.09
CA GLU A 70 -20.03 14.94 5.25
C GLU A 70 -19.47 14.84 6.69
N ASP A 71 -18.19 14.44 6.84
CA ASP A 71 -17.45 14.52 8.11
C ASP A 71 -15.99 14.90 7.82
N VAL A 72 -15.76 16.20 7.61
CA VAL A 72 -14.42 16.77 7.39
C VAL A 72 -13.47 16.43 8.55
N ALA A 73 -13.94 16.42 9.79
CA ALA A 73 -13.10 16.12 10.95
C ALA A 73 -12.63 14.65 10.94
N ALA A 74 -13.47 13.70 10.50
CA ALA A 74 -13.03 12.32 10.28
C ALA A 74 -12.04 12.20 9.13
N VAL A 75 -12.23 12.96 8.05
CA VAL A 75 -11.25 13.00 6.95
C VAL A 75 -9.89 13.48 7.46
N GLU A 76 -9.85 14.60 8.18
CA GLU A 76 -8.61 15.16 8.74
C GLU A 76 -7.92 14.18 9.70
N GLN A 77 -8.67 13.56 10.61
CA GLN A 77 -8.14 12.55 11.54
C GLN A 77 -7.59 11.31 10.81
N GLY A 78 -8.32 10.83 9.80
CA GLY A 78 -7.91 9.66 9.03
C GLY A 78 -6.79 9.92 8.02
N ALA A 79 -6.61 11.18 7.60
CA ALA A 79 -5.56 11.60 6.69
C ALA A 79 -4.15 11.37 7.25
N GLU A 80 -3.99 11.18 8.57
CA GLU A 80 -2.76 10.69 9.18
C GLU A 80 -2.24 9.40 8.51
N ASN A 81 -3.14 8.53 8.02
CA ASN A 81 -2.74 7.37 7.23
C ASN A 81 -2.09 7.79 5.89
N LEU A 82 -2.76 8.67 5.13
CA LEU A 82 -2.26 9.19 3.85
C LEU A 82 -0.92 9.91 4.03
N VAL A 83 -0.80 10.76 5.05
CA VAL A 83 0.44 11.46 5.40
C VAL A 83 1.59 10.46 5.56
N LYS A 84 1.37 9.37 6.30
CA LYS A 84 2.41 8.35 6.46
C LYS A 84 2.77 7.64 5.15
N GLN A 85 1.81 7.40 4.27
CA GLN A 85 2.09 6.79 2.97
C GLN A 85 2.88 7.74 2.04
N ILE A 86 2.59 9.05 2.10
CA ILE A 86 3.37 10.08 1.39
C ILE A 86 4.80 10.11 1.95
N GLU A 87 4.97 10.17 3.28
CA GLU A 87 6.28 10.08 3.93
C GLU A 87 7.06 8.84 3.46
N ASN A 88 6.40 7.67 3.43
CA ASN A 88 7.00 6.40 3.03
C ASN A 88 7.50 6.43 1.59
N ALA A 89 6.72 6.97 0.66
CA ALA A 89 7.14 7.11 -0.74
C ALA A 89 8.33 8.05 -0.87
N ARG A 90 8.32 9.18 -0.14
CA ARG A 90 9.41 10.15 -0.13
C ARG A 90 10.72 9.62 0.44
N LEU A 91 10.70 8.60 1.32
CA LEU A 91 11.94 7.96 1.79
C LEU A 91 12.77 7.40 0.62
N PHE A 92 12.11 6.95 -0.44
CA PHE A 92 12.76 6.45 -1.66
C PHE A 92 13.21 7.55 -2.61
N GLY A 93 12.94 8.82 -2.34
CA GLY A 93 13.43 9.94 -3.15
C GLY A 93 12.72 10.12 -4.49
N VAL A 94 11.44 9.74 -4.57
CA VAL A 94 10.58 9.91 -5.74
C VAL A 94 9.43 10.88 -5.45
N PRO A 95 9.02 11.72 -6.41
CA PRO A 95 7.88 12.61 -6.28
C PRO A 95 6.57 11.83 -6.16
N VAL A 96 5.64 12.38 -5.37
CA VAL A 96 4.36 11.74 -5.05
C VAL A 96 3.21 12.60 -5.53
N VAL A 97 2.35 12.04 -6.39
CA VAL A 97 1.10 12.68 -6.81
C VAL A 97 -0.05 11.97 -6.10
N VAL A 98 -0.84 12.70 -5.32
CA VAL A 98 -2.04 12.13 -4.67
C VAL A 98 -3.20 12.18 -5.64
N ALA A 99 -3.92 11.07 -5.78
CA ALA A 99 -5.11 10.94 -6.60
C ALA A 99 -6.33 10.68 -5.71
N ILE A 100 -7.23 11.66 -5.61
CA ILE A 100 -8.49 11.52 -4.87
C ILE A 100 -9.52 10.91 -5.81
N ASN A 101 -9.86 9.63 -5.64
CA ASN A 101 -10.90 9.01 -6.44
C ASN A 101 -12.29 9.49 -5.97
N LEU A 102 -12.98 10.25 -6.81
CA LEU A 102 -14.24 10.91 -6.48
C LEU A 102 -15.41 9.90 -6.40
N PHE A 103 -16.22 10.02 -5.36
CA PHE A 103 -17.52 9.38 -5.23
C PHE A 103 -18.66 10.42 -5.20
N ALA A 104 -19.87 9.99 -5.57
CA ALA A 104 -21.04 10.86 -5.67
C ALA A 104 -21.45 11.56 -4.35
N THR A 105 -21.03 11.01 -3.21
CA THR A 105 -21.34 11.53 -1.87
C THR A 105 -20.24 12.42 -1.29
N ASP A 106 -19.10 12.52 -1.98
CA ASP A 106 -17.96 13.29 -1.48
C ASP A 106 -18.24 14.80 -1.65
N THR A 107 -17.94 15.60 -0.64
CA THR A 107 -18.14 17.05 -0.71
C THR A 107 -16.87 17.82 -1.05
N ASP A 108 -17.03 19.00 -1.64
CA ASP A 108 -15.90 19.90 -1.92
C ASP A 108 -15.07 20.24 -0.68
N ARG A 109 -15.70 20.29 0.51
CA ARG A 109 -15.01 20.57 1.77
C ARG A 109 -14.10 19.41 2.18
N GLU A 110 -14.59 18.18 2.06
CA GLU A 110 -13.81 16.98 2.34
C GLU A 110 -12.64 16.85 1.34
N ILE A 111 -12.89 17.10 0.06
CA ILE A 111 -11.86 17.04 -0.99
C ILE A 111 -10.75 18.08 -0.73
N ARG A 112 -11.12 19.33 -0.45
CA ARG A 112 -10.16 20.40 -0.15
C ARG A 112 -9.32 20.11 1.09
N ALA A 113 -9.91 19.47 2.11
CA ALA A 113 -9.15 19.05 3.30
C ALA A 113 -8.06 18.04 2.94
N ILE A 114 -8.37 17.05 2.10
CA ILE A 114 -7.40 16.05 1.63
C ILE A 114 -6.29 16.71 0.82
N GLU A 115 -6.66 17.56 -0.14
CA GLU A 115 -5.70 18.28 -0.99
C GLU A 115 -4.73 19.10 -0.15
N LYS A 116 -5.24 19.91 0.78
CA LYS A 116 -4.42 20.71 1.69
C LYS A 116 -3.45 19.83 2.48
N ILE A 117 -3.95 18.77 3.12
CA ILE A 117 -3.12 17.88 3.94
C ILE A 117 -2.04 17.18 3.10
N ALA A 118 -2.39 16.71 1.90
CA ALA A 118 -1.45 16.06 1.01
C ALA A 118 -0.28 16.99 0.62
N LEU A 119 -0.59 18.21 0.19
CA LEU A 119 0.41 19.19 -0.24
C LEU A 119 1.28 19.66 0.93
N GLU A 120 0.68 19.96 2.09
CA GLU A 120 1.42 20.37 3.30
C GLU A 120 2.38 19.28 3.80
N ASN A 121 2.09 18.01 3.51
CA ASN A 121 2.93 16.87 3.91
C ASN A 121 3.86 16.36 2.78
N GLY A 122 4.02 17.16 1.71
CA GLY A 122 5.04 16.98 0.70
C GLY A 122 4.66 16.09 -0.47
N ALA A 123 3.36 15.91 -0.74
CA ALA A 123 2.94 15.54 -2.09
C ALA A 123 3.37 16.63 -3.07
N TYR A 124 3.87 16.23 -4.23
CA TYR A 124 4.22 17.14 -5.32
C TYR A 124 2.98 17.81 -5.91
N ALA A 125 1.91 17.03 -6.09
CA ALA A 125 0.62 17.49 -6.56
C ALA A 125 -0.48 16.62 -5.95
N CYS A 126 -1.71 17.15 -5.95
CA CYS A 126 -2.92 16.41 -5.64
C CYS A 126 -3.94 16.70 -6.72
N ALA A 127 -4.63 15.68 -7.23
CA ALA A 127 -5.66 15.83 -8.26
C ALA A 127 -6.87 14.96 -7.96
N VAL A 128 -8.06 15.47 -8.27
CA VAL A 128 -9.29 14.69 -8.23
C VAL A 128 -9.37 13.84 -9.50
N SER A 129 -9.74 12.57 -9.33
CA SER A 129 -9.90 11.61 -10.42
C SER A 129 -11.36 11.18 -10.54
N GLU A 130 -11.93 11.41 -11.72
CA GLU A 130 -13.30 11.03 -12.09
C GLU A 130 -13.32 9.90 -13.13
N VAL A 131 -12.21 9.16 -13.26
CA VAL A 131 -12.03 8.16 -14.34
C VAL A 131 -13.09 7.06 -14.35
N TRP A 132 -13.68 6.75 -13.19
CA TRP A 132 -14.78 5.78 -13.11
C TRP A 132 -16.04 6.25 -13.85
N ALA A 133 -16.40 7.53 -13.71
CA ALA A 133 -17.61 8.09 -14.31
C ALA A 133 -17.37 8.66 -15.72
N LYS A 134 -16.18 9.21 -15.97
CA LYS A 134 -15.86 9.99 -17.18
C LYS A 134 -14.78 9.35 -18.07
N GLY A 135 -14.34 8.12 -17.75
CA GLY A 135 -13.26 7.45 -18.48
C GLY A 135 -11.96 8.26 -18.46
N GLY A 136 -11.14 8.13 -19.51
CA GLY A 136 -9.83 8.81 -19.58
C GLY A 136 -9.90 10.34 -19.44
N ALA A 137 -11.00 10.98 -19.87
CA ALA A 137 -11.19 12.42 -19.72
C ALA A 137 -11.23 12.86 -18.24
N GLY A 138 -11.78 12.03 -17.36
CA GLY A 138 -11.83 12.28 -15.92
C GLY A 138 -10.50 12.12 -15.19
N GLY A 139 -9.44 11.68 -15.88
CA GLY A 139 -8.09 11.52 -15.33
C GLY A 139 -7.08 12.48 -15.93
N ARG A 140 -7.51 13.45 -16.76
CA ARG A 140 -6.59 14.33 -17.49
C ARG A 140 -5.71 15.17 -16.57
N GLU A 141 -6.30 15.79 -15.55
CA GLU A 141 -5.55 16.61 -14.58
C GLU A 141 -4.52 15.78 -13.82
N LEU A 142 -4.92 14.58 -13.37
CA LEU A 142 -4.02 13.63 -12.74
C LEU A 142 -2.87 13.22 -13.68
N ALA A 143 -3.17 12.93 -14.95
CA ALA A 143 -2.16 12.57 -15.94
C ALA A 143 -1.16 13.73 -16.19
N GLU A 144 -1.65 14.97 -16.32
CA GLU A 144 -0.80 16.15 -16.47
C GLU A 144 0.07 16.38 -15.23
N ALA A 145 -0.46 16.17 -14.02
CA ALA A 145 0.31 16.23 -12.78
C ALA A 145 1.39 15.14 -12.71
N VAL A 146 1.08 13.92 -13.16
CA VAL A 146 2.03 12.81 -13.25
C VAL A 146 3.15 13.10 -14.24
N VAL A 147 2.83 13.63 -15.42
CA VAL A 147 3.85 14.02 -16.43
C VAL A 147 4.80 15.05 -15.82
N ARG A 148 4.28 16.12 -15.20
CA ARG A 148 5.11 17.13 -14.53
C ARG A 148 5.97 16.52 -13.42
N ALA A 149 5.41 15.62 -12.62
CA ALA A 149 6.15 14.94 -11.55
C ALA A 149 7.28 14.06 -12.09
N CYS A 150 7.09 13.40 -13.23
CA CYS A 150 8.14 12.58 -13.87
C CYS A 150 9.30 13.42 -14.42
N ASP A 151 9.06 14.69 -14.76
CA ASP A 151 10.09 15.61 -15.26
C ASP A 151 10.96 16.20 -14.12
N GLU A 152 10.54 16.03 -12.87
CA GLU A 152 11.30 16.50 -11.71
C GLU A 152 12.56 15.65 -11.46
N PRO A 153 13.66 16.25 -10.97
CA PRO A 153 14.82 15.50 -10.52
C PRO A 153 14.46 14.49 -9.43
N LYS A 154 14.69 13.20 -9.68
CA LYS A 154 14.54 12.14 -8.68
C LYS A 154 15.89 11.70 -8.14
N ASN A 155 15.93 11.37 -6.85
CA ASN A 155 17.10 10.78 -6.21
C ASN A 155 16.73 9.43 -5.60
N PHE A 156 16.42 8.48 -6.48
CA PHE A 156 15.94 7.17 -6.06
C PHE A 156 16.99 6.48 -5.18
N ARG A 157 16.58 6.04 -3.99
CA ARG A 157 17.41 5.27 -3.08
C ARG A 157 16.62 4.13 -2.47
N PHE A 158 17.30 3.01 -2.28
CA PHE A 158 16.72 1.91 -1.51
C PHE A 158 16.64 2.26 -0.03
N LEU A 159 15.70 1.65 0.68
CA LEU A 159 15.45 1.94 2.09
C LEU A 159 16.61 1.49 3.02
N TYR A 160 17.31 0.43 2.61
CA TYR A 160 18.44 -0.18 3.31
C TYR A 160 19.45 -0.75 2.30
N PRO A 161 20.73 -0.91 2.63
CA PRO A 161 21.67 -1.67 1.81
C PRO A 161 21.53 -3.19 2.02
N LEU A 162 22.06 -4.03 1.12
CA LEU A 162 21.88 -5.49 1.20
C LEU A 162 22.91 -6.19 2.10
N ASP A 163 24.01 -5.54 2.45
CA ASP A 163 25.15 -6.09 3.19
C ASP A 163 25.04 -5.91 4.72
N ILE A 164 23.94 -5.34 5.22
CA ILE A 164 23.64 -5.27 6.65
C ILE A 164 22.91 -6.53 7.15
N PRO A 165 22.94 -6.83 8.46
CA PRO A 165 22.26 -7.99 9.04
C PRO A 165 20.76 -8.05 8.75
N ILE A 166 20.21 -9.25 8.62
CA ILE A 166 18.77 -9.51 8.36
C ILE A 166 17.87 -8.72 9.34
N LYS A 167 18.19 -8.76 10.63
CA LYS A 167 17.41 -8.09 11.68
C LYS A 167 17.38 -6.57 11.50
N GLU A 168 18.49 -5.98 11.05
CA GLU A 168 18.59 -4.55 10.82
C GLU A 168 17.73 -4.12 9.62
N LYS A 169 17.67 -4.92 8.55
CA LYS A 169 16.74 -4.70 7.43
C LYS A 169 15.29 -4.71 7.89
N ILE A 170 14.92 -5.69 8.71
CA ILE A 170 13.56 -5.82 9.27
C ILE A 170 13.24 -4.62 10.16
N GLU A 171 14.15 -4.23 11.04
CA GLU A 171 14.02 -3.08 11.94
C GLU A 171 13.84 -1.77 11.17
N ILE A 172 14.61 -1.56 10.10
CA ILE A 172 14.49 -0.38 9.23
C ILE A 172 13.10 -0.31 8.59
N ILE A 173 12.57 -1.42 8.06
CA ILE A 173 11.21 -1.43 7.50
C ILE A 173 10.19 -1.14 8.61
N ALA A 174 10.30 -1.82 9.76
CA ALA A 174 9.37 -1.66 10.86
C ALA A 174 9.30 -0.22 11.39
N THR A 175 10.45 0.40 11.62
CA THR A 175 10.54 1.74 12.21
C THR A 175 10.24 2.82 11.18
N LYS A 176 10.81 2.75 9.97
CA LYS A 176 10.67 3.81 8.97
C LYS A 176 9.37 3.73 8.19
N ILE A 177 8.93 2.53 7.76
CA ILE A 177 7.73 2.37 6.93
C ILE A 177 6.48 2.25 7.79
N TYR A 178 6.51 1.42 8.84
CA TYR A 178 5.32 1.18 9.67
C TYR A 178 5.18 2.17 10.83
N GLY A 179 6.28 2.80 11.27
CA GLY A 179 6.28 3.64 12.46
C GLY A 179 6.19 2.84 13.76
N ALA A 180 6.69 1.60 13.76
CA ALA A 180 6.83 0.79 14.97
C ALA A 180 7.99 1.32 15.84
N ASP A 181 7.91 1.11 17.16
CA ASP A 181 8.99 1.42 18.10
C ASP A 181 10.13 0.39 18.04
N GLY A 182 9.90 -0.72 17.33
CA GLY A 182 10.90 -1.73 17.00
C GLY A 182 10.29 -3.10 16.77
N VAL A 183 11.13 -4.13 16.70
CA VAL A 183 10.72 -5.50 16.40
C VAL A 183 10.84 -6.40 17.64
N VAL A 184 9.96 -7.41 17.75
CA VAL A 184 10.03 -8.50 18.72
C VAL A 184 10.01 -9.82 17.96
N TYR A 185 10.92 -10.74 18.28
CA TYR A 185 11.05 -12.03 17.61
C TYR A 185 10.49 -13.14 18.49
N GLU A 186 9.65 -14.01 17.94
CA GLU A 186 9.16 -15.21 18.63
C GLU A 186 10.25 -16.29 18.71
N GLU A 187 10.00 -17.30 19.54
CA GLU A 187 10.93 -18.40 19.79
C GLU A 187 11.33 -19.11 18.49
N GLY A 188 12.63 -19.39 18.33
CA GLY A 188 13.19 -20.07 17.16
C GLY A 188 13.42 -19.19 15.93
N VAL A 189 12.95 -17.95 15.89
CA VAL A 189 13.21 -17.04 14.75
C VAL A 189 14.68 -16.63 14.68
N GLU A 190 15.30 -16.32 15.83
CA GLU A 190 16.71 -15.95 15.93
C GLU A 190 17.62 -17.07 15.39
N GLU A 191 17.30 -18.32 15.70
CA GLU A 191 18.01 -19.50 15.20
C GLU A 191 17.91 -19.63 13.67
N LYS A 192 16.72 -19.40 13.10
CA LYS A 192 16.54 -19.38 11.64
C LYS A 192 17.33 -18.26 10.97
N ILE A 193 17.34 -17.07 11.56
CA ILE A 193 18.14 -15.94 11.08
C ILE A 193 19.62 -16.30 11.08
N ARG A 194 20.14 -16.90 12.16
CA ARG A 194 21.54 -17.36 12.22
C ARG A 194 21.86 -18.33 11.09
N ARG A 195 21.01 -19.35 10.89
CA ARG A 195 21.17 -20.33 9.80
C ARG A 195 21.12 -19.70 8.42
N PHE A 196 20.24 -18.72 8.18
CA PHE A 196 20.20 -18.02 6.89
C PHE A 196 21.47 -17.23 6.63
N THR A 197 22.06 -16.62 7.65
CA THR A 197 23.37 -15.97 7.55
C THR A 197 24.49 -16.98 7.26
N GLU A 198 24.50 -18.14 7.94
CA GLU A 198 25.46 -19.23 7.66
C GLU A 198 25.35 -19.75 6.22
N PHE A 199 24.15 -19.75 5.64
CA PHE A 199 23.91 -20.12 4.24
C PHE A 199 24.23 -18.99 3.23
N GLY A 200 24.61 -17.80 3.70
CA GLY A 200 24.88 -16.63 2.85
C GLY A 200 23.62 -15.99 2.25
N TRP A 201 22.45 -16.24 2.84
CA TRP A 201 21.17 -15.67 2.40
C TRP A 201 20.84 -14.34 3.07
N ASP A 202 21.70 -13.89 3.97
CA ASP A 202 21.62 -12.60 4.65
C ASP A 202 21.63 -11.42 3.68
N ARG A 203 22.21 -11.58 2.49
CA ARG A 203 22.22 -10.55 1.43
C ARG A 203 20.92 -10.41 0.66
N LEU A 204 19.94 -11.28 0.88
CA LEU A 204 18.64 -11.17 0.24
C LEU A 204 17.83 -9.98 0.81
N PRO A 205 16.94 -9.37 0.00
CA PRO A 205 15.98 -8.39 0.48
C PRO A 205 14.88 -9.04 1.33
N ILE A 206 14.12 -8.21 2.05
CA ILE A 206 13.07 -8.61 2.97
C ILE A 206 11.69 -8.35 2.34
N CYS A 207 10.81 -9.35 2.36
CA CYS A 207 9.41 -9.25 1.97
C CYS A 207 8.52 -9.42 3.20
N MET A 208 8.14 -8.30 3.84
CA MET A 208 7.33 -8.36 5.06
C MET A 208 5.93 -8.91 4.79
N ALA A 209 5.52 -9.93 5.53
CA ALA A 209 4.19 -10.52 5.45
C ALA A 209 3.38 -10.15 6.71
N LYS A 210 2.56 -9.10 6.59
CA LYS A 210 1.66 -8.60 7.64
C LYS A 210 0.27 -8.33 7.08
N THR A 211 -0.68 -8.01 7.95
CA THR A 211 -2.00 -7.51 7.51
C THR A 211 -1.85 -6.25 6.65
N HIS A 212 -2.65 -6.12 5.60
CA HIS A 212 -2.68 -4.92 4.75
C HIS A 212 -3.66 -3.85 5.27
N LEU A 213 -4.37 -4.12 6.37
CA LEU A 213 -5.49 -3.30 6.86
C LEU A 213 -5.09 -2.24 7.89
N SER A 214 -3.80 -2.14 8.21
CA SER A 214 -3.20 -1.27 9.22
C SER A 214 -1.72 -1.08 8.87
N LEU A 215 -1.08 0.00 9.31
CA LEU A 215 0.39 0.11 9.27
C LEU A 215 1.05 -0.87 10.25
N SER A 216 0.37 -1.22 11.34
CA SER A 216 0.85 -2.19 12.32
C SER A 216 0.58 -3.65 11.88
N HIS A 217 0.82 -4.58 12.79
CA HIS A 217 0.43 -5.99 12.64
C HIS A 217 -1.04 -6.27 12.97
N ASP A 218 -1.72 -5.36 13.69
CA ASP A 218 -3.12 -5.52 14.09
C ASP A 218 -4.04 -4.81 13.10
N PRO A 219 -4.93 -5.54 12.37
CA PRO A 219 -5.85 -4.95 11.39
C PRO A 219 -6.86 -3.97 11.99
N LYS A 220 -7.07 -3.97 13.31
CA LYS A 220 -8.01 -3.09 14.00
C LYS A 220 -7.46 -1.68 14.21
N LEU A 221 -6.14 -1.50 14.24
CA LEU A 221 -5.52 -0.20 14.44
C LEU A 221 -5.59 0.62 13.14
N LYS A 222 -6.35 1.72 13.15
CA LYS A 222 -6.58 2.58 11.98
C LYS A 222 -5.70 3.82 12.01
N GLY A 223 -5.80 4.63 10.96
CA GLY A 223 -5.01 5.85 10.81
C GLY A 223 -3.51 5.57 10.77
N ARG A 224 -2.79 6.20 11.68
CA ARG A 224 -1.35 6.08 11.87
C ARG A 224 -1.05 5.64 13.30
N PRO A 225 -1.03 4.33 13.61
CA PRO A 225 -0.76 3.84 14.96
C PRO A 225 0.63 4.27 15.47
N ARG A 226 0.80 4.33 16.79
CA ARG A 226 2.05 4.62 17.52
C ARG A 226 2.18 3.69 18.71
N GLY A 227 3.37 3.60 19.30
CA GLY A 227 3.55 2.87 20.56
C GLY A 227 3.50 1.35 20.40
N PHE A 228 3.71 0.82 19.19
CA PHE A 228 3.59 -0.61 18.91
C PHE A 228 4.94 -1.18 18.47
N ARG A 229 5.22 -2.41 18.90
CA ARG A 229 6.33 -3.21 18.37
C ARG A 229 5.80 -4.24 17.39
N LEU A 230 6.56 -4.51 16.34
CA LEU A 230 6.17 -5.46 15.29
C LEU A 230 6.60 -6.88 15.72
N PRO A 231 5.67 -7.83 15.92
CA PRO A 231 6.05 -9.21 16.15
C PRO A 231 6.53 -9.85 14.85
N VAL A 232 7.58 -10.67 14.92
CA VAL A 232 8.00 -11.58 13.86
C VAL A 232 7.84 -12.99 14.42
N LYS A 233 6.81 -13.68 13.94
CA LYS A 233 6.43 -15.02 14.39
C LYS A 233 7.28 -16.12 13.77
N ASP A 234 7.64 -15.91 12.51
CA ASP A 234 8.43 -16.85 11.73
C ASP A 234 9.15 -16.08 10.62
N ILE A 235 10.18 -16.68 10.04
CA ILE A 235 10.87 -16.16 8.86
C ILE A 235 11.17 -17.31 7.92
N ARG A 236 10.85 -17.12 6.65
CA ARG A 236 10.98 -18.16 5.63
C ARG A 236 11.78 -17.67 4.43
N PRO A 237 12.56 -18.53 3.76
CA PRO A 237 13.27 -18.17 2.56
C PRO A 237 12.45 -18.50 1.32
N ALA A 238 12.41 -17.59 0.35
CA ALA A 238 11.92 -17.83 -1.00
C ALA A 238 13.10 -17.72 -1.97
N ILE A 239 14.01 -18.70 -1.94
CA ILE A 239 15.31 -18.62 -2.62
C ILE A 239 15.17 -18.41 -4.14
N GLY A 240 14.27 -19.16 -4.78
CA GLY A 240 14.03 -18.99 -6.22
C GLY A 240 13.48 -17.60 -6.60
N ALA A 241 12.77 -16.94 -5.69
CA ALA A 241 12.28 -15.58 -5.88
C ALA A 241 13.27 -14.50 -5.40
N GLY A 242 14.30 -14.88 -4.65
CA GLY A 242 15.32 -13.98 -4.15
C GLY A 242 14.87 -13.11 -2.96
N PHE A 243 14.17 -13.64 -1.96
CA PHE A 243 13.93 -12.84 -0.74
C PHE A 243 13.70 -13.71 0.50
N LEU A 244 13.86 -13.10 1.67
CA LEU A 244 13.40 -13.65 2.95
C LEU A 244 12.08 -12.99 3.32
N TYR A 245 11.10 -13.73 3.81
CA TYR A 245 9.80 -13.18 4.19
C TYR A 245 9.47 -13.45 5.66
N PRO A 246 9.64 -12.44 6.54
CA PRO A 246 9.16 -12.47 7.91
C PRO A 246 7.63 -12.46 7.98
N LEU A 247 7.07 -13.36 8.79
CA LEU A 247 5.65 -13.47 9.08
C LEU A 247 5.34 -12.67 10.35
N CYS A 248 4.64 -11.54 10.19
CA CYS A 248 4.35 -10.58 11.25
C CYS A 248 2.89 -10.63 11.73
N GLY A 249 2.26 -11.79 11.61
CA GLY A 249 0.86 -12.02 11.94
C GLY A 249 0.36 -13.32 11.33
N GLU A 250 -0.92 -13.61 11.50
CA GLU A 250 -1.56 -14.71 10.79
C GLU A 250 -1.76 -14.34 9.32
N ILE A 251 -1.18 -15.13 8.43
CA ILE A 251 -1.32 -14.96 6.98
C ILE A 251 -2.12 -16.13 6.44
N ARG A 252 -3.29 -15.84 5.88
CA ARG A 252 -4.10 -16.84 5.18
C ARG A 252 -3.50 -17.08 3.80
N THR A 253 -2.90 -18.25 3.61
CA THR A 253 -2.36 -18.69 2.31
C THR A 253 -3.38 -19.47 1.48
N MET A 254 -4.48 -19.92 2.10
CA MET A 254 -5.56 -20.65 1.44
C MET A 254 -6.91 -20.08 1.92
N PRO A 255 -7.55 -19.19 1.13
CA PRO A 255 -8.85 -18.65 1.49
C PRO A 255 -9.94 -19.73 1.39
N GLY A 256 -10.88 -19.72 2.34
CA GLY A 256 -12.09 -20.53 2.25
C GLY A 256 -13.18 -19.84 1.42
N LEU A 257 -14.16 -20.62 0.96
CA LEU A 257 -15.37 -20.08 0.33
C LEU A 257 -16.30 -19.45 1.38
N PRO A 258 -17.09 -18.42 1.02
CA PRO A 258 -18.17 -17.92 1.89
C PRO A 258 -19.29 -18.95 2.01
N SER A 259 -20.23 -18.73 2.94
CA SER A 259 -21.40 -19.60 3.15
C SER A 259 -22.27 -19.74 1.89
N GLU A 260 -22.35 -18.68 1.09
CA GLU A 260 -22.97 -18.68 -0.24
C GLU A 260 -21.92 -18.30 -1.29
N PRO A 261 -21.27 -19.29 -1.92
CA PRO A 261 -20.31 -19.03 -2.99
C PRO A 261 -20.96 -18.31 -4.17
N ALA A 262 -20.31 -17.26 -4.68
CA ALA A 262 -20.75 -16.56 -5.90
C ALA A 262 -20.86 -17.51 -7.11
N GLY A 263 -20.04 -18.58 -7.13
CA GLY A 263 -20.09 -19.64 -8.14
C GLY A 263 -21.45 -20.32 -8.28
N ASN A 264 -22.30 -20.31 -7.26
CA ASN A 264 -23.67 -20.84 -7.35
C ASN A 264 -24.57 -20.03 -8.30
N LYS A 265 -24.18 -18.80 -8.65
CA LYS A 265 -24.89 -17.92 -9.58
C LYS A 265 -24.25 -17.87 -10.97
N VAL A 266 -23.08 -18.50 -11.15
CA VAL A 266 -22.35 -18.48 -12.42
C VAL A 266 -22.98 -19.50 -13.36
N ASP A 267 -23.41 -19.04 -14.53
CA ASP A 267 -24.02 -19.89 -15.57
C ASP A 267 -23.74 -19.34 -16.97
N ILE A 268 -24.21 -20.04 -18.00
CA ILE A 268 -24.17 -19.60 -19.40
C ILE A 268 -25.62 -19.53 -19.91
N ASP A 269 -26.04 -18.36 -20.38
CA ASP A 269 -27.39 -18.19 -20.92
C ASP A 269 -27.58 -18.84 -22.31
N ALA A 270 -28.81 -18.79 -22.85
CA ALA A 270 -29.16 -19.41 -24.13
C ALA A 270 -28.38 -18.83 -25.32
N GLU A 271 -27.82 -17.62 -25.19
CA GLU A 271 -27.01 -16.96 -26.20
C GLU A 271 -25.50 -17.23 -26.02
N GLY A 272 -25.11 -18.06 -25.05
CA GLY A 272 -23.71 -18.39 -24.78
C GLY A 272 -22.98 -17.34 -23.94
N ARG A 273 -23.69 -16.41 -23.28
CA ARG A 273 -23.10 -15.37 -22.44
C ARG A 273 -22.97 -15.87 -21.00
N ILE A 274 -21.81 -15.60 -20.40
CA ILE A 274 -21.58 -15.90 -18.99
C ILE A 274 -22.38 -14.91 -18.13
N VAL A 275 -23.18 -15.43 -17.20
CA VAL A 275 -23.94 -14.65 -16.22
C VAL A 275 -23.43 -14.93 -14.80
N GLY A 276 -23.59 -13.95 -13.90
CA GLY A 276 -23.29 -14.10 -12.47
C GLY A 276 -21.81 -14.10 -12.08
N LEU A 277 -20.89 -13.78 -13.00
CA LEU A 277 -19.44 -13.71 -12.75
C LEU A 277 -18.99 -12.36 -12.16
N PHE A 278 -19.70 -11.27 -12.47
CA PHE A 278 -19.42 -9.90 -12.02
C PHE A 278 -20.72 -9.15 -11.68
#